data_AF-A0A1G4YZ98-F1
#
_entry.id   AF-A0A1G4YZ98-F1
#
_cell.length_a   1.000
_cell.length_b   1.000
_cell.length_c   1.000
_cell.angle_alpha   90.00
_cell.angle_beta   90.00
_cell.angle_gamma   90.00
#
_symmetry.space_group_name_H-M   'P 1'
#
loop_
_entity.id
_entity.type
_entity.pdbx_description
1 polymer ?
#
loop_
_entity_poly.entity_id
_entity_poly.type
_entity_poly.pdbx_seq_one_letter_code
_entity_poly.pdbx_strand_id
1 'polypeptide(L)'
;MEEPFLYKGDEPILWSPSQVVEFVGLLNKLGYTQRFIEESKGFSISVPKDFINFSKQFLFRNKAYEKSEEARDVIKSAHCPKRPDPPFPE
;
A
#
# COMPACT_ATOMS: atom_id res chain seq x y z
N MET A 1 33.50 5.86 3.54
CA MET A 1 32.83 6.77 2.59
C MET A 1 31.58 7.25 3.30
N GLU A 2 31.36 8.56 3.46
CA GLU A 2 30.02 9.01 3.87
C GLU A 2 29.05 8.66 2.74
N GLU A 3 27.85 8.19 3.06
CA GLU A 3 26.81 7.86 2.07
C GLU A 3 26.04 9.14 1.71
N PRO A 4 26.39 9.85 0.62
CA PRO A 4 25.84 11.18 0.33
C PRO A 4 24.35 11.13 -0.07
N PHE A 5 23.82 9.94 -0.32
CA PHE A 5 22.43 9.69 -0.71
C PHE A 5 21.48 9.55 0.48
N LEU A 6 22.01 9.47 1.71
CA LEU A 6 21.16 9.42 2.91
C LEU A 6 20.51 10.77 3.15
N TYR A 7 19.19 10.76 3.31
CA TYR A 7 18.46 11.93 3.76
C TYR A 7 18.85 12.23 5.21
N LYS A 8 19.36 13.44 5.45
CA LYS A 8 19.84 13.91 6.78
C LYS A 8 18.86 14.87 7.47
N GLY A 9 17.66 15.07 6.91
CA GLY A 9 16.64 15.94 7.51
C GLY A 9 15.77 15.20 8.52
N ASP A 10 15.07 15.95 9.36
CA ASP A 10 14.19 15.41 10.40
C ASP A 10 12.73 15.26 9.94
N GLU A 11 12.38 15.80 8.78
CA GLU A 11 11.01 15.77 8.25
C GLU A 11 10.76 14.55 7.36
N PRO A 12 9.55 13.94 7.41
CA PRO A 12 9.19 12.89 6.47
C PRO A 12 9.15 13.41 5.03
N ILE A 13 9.78 12.67 4.11
CA ILE A 13 9.61 12.92 2.68
C ILE A 13 8.22 12.44 2.26
N LEU A 14 7.45 13.32 1.60
CA LEU A 14 6.17 12.96 1.02
C LEU A 14 6.36 12.41 -0.39
N TRP A 15 5.93 11.17 -0.62
CA TRP A 15 5.84 10.58 -1.95
C TRP A 15 4.41 10.61 -2.47
N SER A 16 4.27 10.98 -3.73
CA SER A 16 3.03 10.78 -4.48
C SER A 16 2.79 9.28 -4.74
N PRO A 17 1.53 8.85 -4.96
CA PRO A 17 1.24 7.46 -5.28
C PRO A 17 2.00 6.93 -6.50
N SER A 18 2.23 7.77 -7.53
CA SER A 18 3.01 7.36 -8.71
C SER A 18 4.47 7.04 -8.35
N GLN A 19 5.11 7.85 -7.52
CA GLN A 19 6.49 7.60 -7.06
C GLN A 19 6.61 6.30 -6.28
N VAL A 20 5.63 5.99 -5.42
CA VAL A 20 5.59 4.71 -4.70
C VAL A 20 5.49 3.55 -5.68
N VAL A 21 4.58 3.63 -6.65
CA VAL A 21 4.39 2.57 -7.67
C VAL A 21 5.64 2.40 -8.54
N GLU A 22 6.25 3.49 -8.98
CA GLU A 22 7.50 3.47 -9.76
C GLU A 22 8.64 2.82 -8.98
N PHE A 23 8.79 3.16 -7.70
CA PHE A 23 9.82 2.56 -6.84
C PHE A 23 9.60 1.05 -6.64
N VAL A 24 8.37 0.64 -6.32
CA VAL A 24 8.03 -0.80 -6.19
C VAL A 24 8.23 -1.53 -7.52
N GLY A 25 7.87 -0.90 -8.64
CA GLY A 25 8.11 -1.43 -9.99
C GLY A 25 9.60 -1.62 -10.28
N LEU A 26 10.44 -0.66 -9.87
CA LEU A 26 11.90 -0.77 -9.97
C LEU A 26 12.45 -1.93 -9.14
N LEU A 27 12.02 -2.08 -7.88
CA LEU A 27 12.42 -3.19 -7.03
C LEU A 27 12.07 -4.54 -7.66
N ASN A 28 10.86 -4.66 -8.22
CA ASN A 28 10.42 -5.87 -8.88
C ASN A 28 11.23 -6.19 -10.13
N LYS A 29 11.50 -5.17 -10.97
CA LYS A 29 12.33 -5.31 -12.17
C LYS A 29 13.76 -5.78 -11.84
N LEU A 30 14.31 -5.34 -10.71
CA LEU A 30 15.63 -5.72 -10.24
C LEU A 30 15.65 -7.04 -9.44
N GLY A 31 14.48 -7.64 -9.17
CA GLY A 31 14.37 -8.86 -8.37
C GLY A 31 14.68 -8.65 -6.88
N TYR A 32 14.59 -7.42 -6.38
CA TYR A 32 14.96 -7.07 -5.01
C TYR A 32 13.77 -6.96 -4.05
N THR A 33 12.54 -7.14 -4.51
CA THR A 33 11.32 -6.98 -3.69
C THR A 33 11.37 -7.77 -2.39
N GLN A 34 11.68 -9.06 -2.45
CA GLN A 34 11.69 -9.93 -1.25
C GLN A 34 12.79 -9.50 -0.27
N ARG A 35 14.00 -9.24 -0.78
CA ARG A 35 15.13 -8.79 0.03
C ARG A 35 14.86 -7.45 0.69
N PHE A 36 14.26 -6.51 -0.04
CA PHE A 36 13.88 -5.20 0.49
C PHE A 36 12.87 -5.33 1.64
N ILE A 37 11.85 -6.18 1.49
CA ILE A 37 10.87 -6.45 2.56
C ILE A 37 11.57 -7.02 3.80
N GLU A 38 12.47 -7.98 3.62
CA GLU A 38 13.21 -8.61 4.72
C GLU A 38 14.14 -7.64 5.46
N GLU A 39 14.86 -6.79 4.74
CA GLU A 39 15.74 -5.77 5.32
C GLU A 39 14.94 -4.62 5.96
N SER A 40 13.71 -4.37 5.50
CA SER A 40 12.81 -3.36 6.07
C SER A 40 12.01 -3.83 7.30
N LYS A 41 12.25 -5.05 7.81
CA LYS A 41 11.54 -5.58 8.99
C LYS A 41 11.78 -4.67 10.21
N GLY A 42 10.81 -3.81 10.51
CA GLY A 42 10.89 -2.79 11.57
C GLY A 42 10.43 -1.40 11.10
N PHE A 43 10.38 -1.16 9.79
CA PHE A 43 9.81 0.05 9.22
C PHE A 43 8.31 -0.13 9.03
N SER A 44 7.52 0.79 9.58
CA SER A 44 6.07 0.88 9.36
C SER A 44 5.76 2.20 8.67
N ILE A 45 4.95 2.15 7.62
CA ILE A 45 4.50 3.33 6.88
C ILE A 45 3.11 3.68 7.38
N SER A 46 2.91 4.92 7.80
CA SER A 46 1.58 5.43 8.12
C SER A 46 0.83 5.74 6.84
N VAL A 47 -0.28 5.05 6.60
CA VAL A 47 -1.14 5.27 5.43
C VAL A 47 -2.40 6.00 5.86
N PRO A 48 -2.73 7.16 5.28
CA PRO A 48 -3.95 7.88 5.60
C PRO A 48 -5.21 7.06 5.32
N LYS A 49 -6.22 7.17 6.18
CA LYS A 49 -7.52 6.49 6.03
C LYS A 49 -8.17 6.78 4.67
N ASP A 50 -8.07 8.01 4.19
CA ASP A 50 -8.68 8.41 2.92
C ASP A 50 -8.03 7.70 1.73
N PHE A 51 -6.72 7.44 1.79
CA PHE A 51 -6.01 6.69 0.77
C PHE A 51 -6.46 5.22 0.74
N ILE A 52 -6.65 4.60 1.91
CA ILE A 52 -7.19 3.24 2.01
C ILE A 52 -8.60 3.18 1.40
N ASN A 53 -9.48 4.13 1.75
CA ASN A 53 -10.83 4.18 1.21
C ASN A 53 -10.84 4.38 -0.31
N PHE A 54 -10.01 5.28 -0.82
CA PHE A 54 -9.82 5.49 -2.26
C PHE A 54 -9.40 4.19 -2.95
N SER A 55 -8.39 3.50 -2.42
CA SER A 55 -7.87 2.24 -2.99
C SER A 55 -8.95 1.16 -3.07
N LYS A 56 -9.76 1.00 -2.01
CA LYS A 56 -10.89 0.07 -2.01
C LYS A 56 -11.94 0.42 -3.07
N GLN A 57 -12.34 1.69 -3.13
CA GLN A 57 -13.32 2.15 -4.12
C GLN A 57 -12.79 1.94 -5.54
N PHE A 58 -11.50 2.18 -5.77
CA PHE A 58 -10.88 1.94 -7.05
C PHE A 58 -10.96 0.46 -7.45
N LEU A 59 -10.56 -0.46 -6.55
CA LEU A 59 -10.65 -1.91 -6.81
C LEU A 59 -12.09 -2.38 -7.04
N PHE A 60 -13.03 -1.85 -6.27
CA PHE A 60 -14.45 -2.18 -6.40
C PHE A 60 -15.02 -1.69 -7.74
N ARG A 61 -14.79 -0.42 -8.10
CA ARG A 61 -15.27 0.17 -9.37
C ARG A 61 -14.73 -0.55 -10.59
N ASN A 62 -13.50 -1.05 -10.52
CA ASN A 62 -12.87 -1.82 -11.59
C ASN A 62 -13.21 -3.32 -11.55
N LYS A 63 -14.11 -3.75 -10.66
CA LYS A 63 -14.50 -5.16 -10.49
C LYS A 63 -13.33 -6.11 -10.25
N ALA A 64 -12.24 -5.61 -9.65
CA ALA A 64 -11.04 -6.42 -9.39
C ALA A 64 -11.35 -7.60 -8.45
N TYR A 65 -12.34 -7.42 -7.57
CA TYR A 65 -12.85 -8.47 -6.69
C TYR A 65 -13.42 -9.69 -7.44
N GLU A 66 -13.81 -9.59 -8.71
CA GLU A 66 -14.30 -10.75 -9.45
C GLU A 66 -13.15 -11.68 -9.87
N LYS A 67 -11.94 -11.13 -10.01
CA LYS A 67 -10.79 -11.79 -10.67
C LYS A 67 -9.61 -12.09 -9.75
N SER A 68 -9.54 -11.47 -8.58
CA SER A 68 -8.44 -11.63 -7.62
C SER A 68 -8.97 -11.76 -6.20
N GLU A 69 -8.57 -12.82 -5.52
CA GLU A 69 -8.89 -13.03 -4.11
C GLU A 69 -8.19 -11.98 -3.24
N GLU A 70 -6.97 -11.60 -3.60
CA GLU A 70 -6.22 -10.55 -2.92
C GLU A 70 -6.96 -9.20 -2.99
N ALA A 71 -7.58 -8.89 -4.15
CA ALA A 71 -8.41 -7.69 -4.28
C ALA A 71 -9.66 -7.75 -3.39
N ARG A 72 -10.29 -8.93 -3.24
CA ARG A 72 -11.41 -9.12 -2.30
C ARG A 72 -10.95 -8.87 -0.86
N ASP A 73 -9.79 -9.40 -0.49
CA ASP A 73 -9.25 -9.28 0.85
C ASP A 73 -8.86 -7.84 1.18
N VAL A 74 -8.27 -7.09 0.25
CA VAL A 74 -7.99 -5.66 0.44
C VAL A 74 -9.28 -4.86 0.65
N ILE A 75 -10.34 -5.16 -0.10
CA ILE A 75 -11.65 -4.50 0.08
C ILE A 75 -12.21 -4.80 1.47
N LYS A 76 -12.11 -6.05 1.94
CA LYS A 76 -12.62 -6.49 3.24
C LYS A 76 -11.77 -6.02 4.43
N SER A 77 -10.45 -6.09 4.34
CA SER A 77 -9.51 -6.05 5.48
C SER A 77 -9.44 -4.75 6.28
N ALA A 78 -9.70 -3.57 5.69
CA ALA A 78 -9.70 -2.33 6.49
C ALA A 78 -11.07 -2.06 7.15
N HIS A 79 -11.49 -2.94 8.06
CA HIS A 79 -12.59 -2.65 8.99
C HIS A 79 -12.08 -1.65 10.05
N CYS A 80 -12.67 -0.45 10.08
CA CYS A 80 -12.67 0.34 11.31
C CYS A 80 -13.38 -0.51 12.38
N PRO A 81 -12.82 -0.71 13.59
CA PRO A 81 -13.61 -1.26 14.68
C PRO A 81 -14.78 -0.30 14.92
N LYS A 82 -16.01 -0.77 14.67
CA LYS A 82 -17.30 -0.04 14.66
C LYS A 82 -17.70 0.61 13.33
N ARG A 83 -18.14 -0.21 12.38
CA ARG A 83 -19.32 0.13 11.57
C ARG A 83 -20.18 -1.13 11.47
N PRO A 84 -21.48 -1.10 11.82
CA PRO A 84 -22.35 -2.25 11.59
C PRO A 84 -22.40 -2.50 10.08
N ASP A 85 -22.20 -3.75 9.69
CA ASP A 85 -22.20 -4.18 8.29
C ASP A 85 -23.59 -3.95 7.67
N PRO A 86 -23.70 -3.28 6.52
CA PRO A 86 -24.89 -3.41 5.70
C PRO A 86 -24.92 -4.82 5.06
N PRO A 87 -26.11 -5.41 4.88
CA PRO A 87 -26.24 -6.74 4.28
C PRO A 87 -25.68 -6.74 2.85
N PHE A 88 -24.81 -7.72 2.56
CA PHE A 88 -24.39 -8.01 1.19
C PHE A 88 -25.59 -8.58 0.42
N PRO A 89 -25.88 -8.13 -0.81
CA PRO A 89 -26.87 -8.78 -1.67
C PRO A 89 -26.33 -10.14 -2.16
N GLU A 90 -27.21 -11.16 -2.11
CA GLU A 90 -26.99 -12.52 -2.61
C GLU A 90 -26.73 -12.58 -4.12
#